data_AF-A0A433U3X4-F1
#
_entry.id   AF-A0A433U3X4-F1
#
_cell.length_a   1.000
_cell.length_b   1.000
_cell.length_c   1.000
_cell.angle_alpha   90.00
_cell.angle_beta   90.00
_cell.angle_gamma   90.00
#
_symmetry.space_group_name_H-M   'P 1'
#
loop_
_entity.id
_entity.type
_entity.pdbx_description
1 polymer ?
#
loop_
_entity_poly.entity_id
_entity_poly.type
_entity_poly.pdbx_seq_one_letter_code
_entity_poly.pdbx_strand_id
1 'polypeptide(L)'
;MAASSGKGKHRPKNRKTKTFLEFDEKLRQEYLRGFQKRKNERRKLAREKHDKKILEERKLLLKQARESKASSKTSALQLPEIEQLVKPEVFDLPEHTVTISNISEVDFVGKSGLRLGQNTGFGNKGDNESSEEEEEKEPEQPLGKKSLQHQLAHCSNQLSSQKQKVKKMKKKQMLRQKLQSKKKGRKKGKGKKK
;
A
#
# COMPACT_ATOMS: atom_id res chain seq x y z
N MET A 1 8.19 -74.41 56.48
CA MET A 1 7.95 -73.27 55.56
C MET A 1 8.49 -73.63 54.19
N ALA A 2 7.64 -74.01 53.24
CA ALA A 2 8.04 -74.27 51.86
C ALA A 2 7.09 -73.53 50.92
N ALA A 3 7.59 -72.47 50.29
CA ALA A 3 6.85 -71.69 49.31
C ALA A 3 6.86 -72.43 47.96
N SER A 4 5.71 -72.92 47.52
CA SER A 4 5.54 -73.50 46.19
C SER A 4 5.53 -72.38 45.13
N SER A 5 6.62 -72.25 44.39
CA SER A 5 6.72 -71.38 43.22
C SER A 5 5.84 -71.91 42.09
N GLY A 6 4.63 -71.36 42.00
CA GLY A 6 3.68 -71.68 40.94
C GLY A 6 4.19 -71.22 39.57
N LYS A 7 4.81 -72.13 38.81
CA LYS A 7 5.08 -71.94 37.38
C LYS A 7 3.74 -71.89 36.64
N GLY A 8 3.27 -70.68 36.32
CA GLY A 8 2.05 -70.47 35.54
C GLY A 8 2.14 -71.17 34.18
N LYS A 9 1.25 -72.14 33.92
CA LYS A 9 1.16 -72.82 32.62
C LYS A 9 0.67 -71.82 31.56
N HIS A 10 1.58 -71.37 30.69
CA HIS A 10 1.22 -70.58 29.51
C HIS A 10 0.41 -71.45 28.54
N ARG A 11 -0.92 -71.31 28.55
CA ARG A 11 -1.78 -71.95 27.54
C ARG A 11 -1.58 -71.24 26.20
N PRO A 12 -1.41 -71.99 25.08
CA PRO A 12 -1.25 -71.37 23.77
C PRO A 12 -2.52 -70.60 23.41
N LYS A 13 -2.40 -69.29 23.18
CA LYS A 13 -3.52 -68.45 22.75
C LYS A 13 -3.97 -68.87 21.35
N ASN A 14 -5.26 -69.17 21.20
CA ASN A 14 -5.86 -69.52 19.92
C ASN A 14 -5.68 -68.35 18.92
N ARG A 15 -4.92 -68.57 17.85
CA ARG A 15 -4.63 -67.53 16.85
C ARG A 15 -5.84 -67.21 15.97
N LYS A 16 -6.86 -68.10 15.92
CA LYS A 16 -8.07 -67.95 15.09
C LYS A 16 -9.03 -66.88 15.61
N THR A 17 -9.03 -66.60 16.92
CA THR A 17 -9.90 -65.59 17.54
C THR A 17 -9.22 -64.23 17.70
N LYS A 18 -8.05 -64.03 17.09
CA LYS A 18 -7.33 -62.75 17.18
C LYS A 18 -7.93 -61.74 16.20
N THR A 19 -8.37 -60.62 16.72
CA THR A 19 -8.76 -59.45 15.93
C THR A 19 -7.50 -58.75 15.40
N PHE A 20 -7.40 -58.61 14.08
CA PHE A 20 -6.33 -57.85 13.44
C PHE A 20 -6.77 -56.39 13.33
N LEU A 21 -6.00 -55.50 13.96
CA LEU A 21 -6.21 -54.06 13.85
C LEU A 21 -5.27 -53.54 12.77
N GLU A 22 -5.79 -53.41 11.55
CA GLU A 22 -5.04 -52.86 10.42
C GLU A 22 -5.44 -51.41 10.21
N PHE A 23 -4.43 -50.54 10.11
CA PHE A 23 -4.67 -49.15 9.78
C PHE A 23 -4.78 -49.01 8.28
N ASP A 24 -5.88 -48.42 7.83
CA ASP A 24 -6.03 -48.02 6.46
C ASP A 24 -4.93 -47.00 6.09
N GLU A 25 -3.98 -47.40 5.24
CA GLU A 25 -2.75 -46.63 5.03
C GLU A 25 -3.03 -45.22 4.49
N LYS A 26 -4.10 -45.08 3.71
CA LYS A 26 -4.56 -43.80 3.17
C LYS A 26 -5.02 -42.88 4.30
N LEU A 27 -5.94 -43.35 5.14
CA LEU A 27 -6.45 -42.58 6.30
C LEU A 27 -5.32 -42.24 7.28
N ARG A 28 -4.37 -43.17 7.47
CA ARG A 28 -3.16 -42.91 8.27
C ARG A 28 -2.31 -41.78 7.68
N GLN A 29 -2.07 -41.79 6.37
CA GLN A 29 -1.33 -40.72 5.70
C GLN A 29 -2.06 -39.38 5.80
N GLU A 30 -3.38 -39.37 5.66
CA GLU A 30 -4.20 -38.17 5.80
C GLU A 30 -4.19 -37.62 7.22
N TYR A 31 -4.34 -38.49 8.21
CA TYR A 31 -4.26 -38.15 9.63
C TYR A 31 -2.90 -37.55 9.98
N LEU A 32 -1.81 -38.20 9.55
CA LEU A 32 -0.44 -37.72 9.80
C LEU A 32 -0.11 -36.42 9.04
N ARG A 33 -0.68 -36.21 7.84
CA ARG A 33 -0.53 -34.95 7.08
C ARG A 33 -1.57 -33.89 7.42
N GLY A 34 -2.54 -34.20 8.27
CA GLY A 34 -3.68 -33.33 8.58
C GLY A 34 -3.29 -32.00 9.20
N PHE A 35 -2.18 -31.94 9.95
CA PHE A 35 -1.69 -30.68 10.51
C PHE A 35 -1.25 -29.69 9.42
N GLN A 36 -0.58 -30.17 8.36
CA GLN A 36 -0.18 -29.32 7.25
C GLN A 36 -1.40 -28.85 6.44
N LYS A 37 -2.40 -29.72 6.24
CA LYS A 37 -3.68 -29.37 5.61
C LYS A 37 -4.39 -28.24 6.39
N ARG A 38 -4.64 -28.44 7.69
CA ARG A 38 -5.27 -27.43 8.57
C ARG A 38 -4.47 -26.14 8.68
N LYS A 39 -3.14 -26.20 8.69
CA LYS A 39 -2.29 -24.99 8.69
C LYS A 39 -2.44 -24.20 7.39
N ASN A 40 -2.54 -24.89 6.25
CA ASN A 40 -2.76 -24.25 4.95
C ASN A 40 -4.17 -23.67 4.84
N GLU A 41 -5.19 -24.38 5.32
CA GLU A 41 -6.57 -23.90 5.38
C GLU A 41 -6.68 -22.62 6.23
N ARG A 42 -6.14 -22.63 7.45
CA ARG A 42 -6.10 -21.43 8.29
C ARG A 42 -5.39 -20.25 7.61
N ARG A 43 -4.27 -20.50 6.93
CA ARG A 43 -3.55 -19.48 6.14
C ARG A 43 -4.32 -18.97 4.94
N LYS A 44 -5.13 -19.83 4.30
CA LYS A 44 -5.98 -19.46 3.17
C LYS A 44 -7.13 -18.59 3.66
N LEU A 45 -7.82 -19.01 4.71
CA LEU A 45 -8.90 -18.24 5.34
C LEU A 45 -8.42 -16.87 5.84
N ALA A 46 -7.24 -16.79 6.46
CA ALA A 46 -6.68 -15.52 6.91
C ALA A 46 -6.38 -14.56 5.73
N ARG A 47 -5.85 -15.10 4.62
CA ARG A 47 -5.60 -14.32 3.39
C ARG A 47 -6.90 -13.83 2.77
N GLU A 48 -7.88 -14.72 2.58
CA GLU A 48 -9.19 -14.35 2.01
C GLU A 48 -9.91 -13.31 2.87
N LYS A 49 -9.86 -13.42 4.21
CA LYS A 49 -10.42 -12.40 5.11
C LYS A 49 -9.71 -11.06 4.96
N HIS A 50 -8.38 -11.06 4.84
CA HIS A 50 -7.60 -9.85 4.65
C HIS A 50 -7.89 -9.18 3.28
N ASP A 51 -7.94 -9.97 2.22
CA ASP A 51 -8.23 -9.48 0.87
C ASP A 51 -9.65 -8.89 0.77
N LYS A 52 -10.64 -9.52 1.44
CA LYS A 52 -12.00 -8.98 1.55
C LYS A 52 -12.03 -7.62 2.26
N LYS A 53 -11.32 -7.48 3.39
CA LYS A 53 -11.22 -6.20 4.12
C LYS A 53 -10.63 -5.09 3.24
N ILE A 54 -9.54 -5.37 2.52
CA ILE A 54 -8.94 -4.39 1.59
C ILE A 54 -9.93 -3.96 0.51
N LEU A 55 -10.68 -4.91 -0.06
CA LEU A 55 -11.67 -4.59 -1.10
C LEU A 55 -12.83 -3.75 -0.56
N GLU A 56 -13.30 -4.04 0.65
CA GLU A 56 -14.34 -3.28 1.33
C GLU A 56 -13.87 -1.86 1.65
N GLU A 57 -12.68 -1.71 2.24
CA GLU A 57 -12.06 -0.40 2.50
C GLU A 57 -11.88 0.42 1.23
N ARG A 58 -11.39 -0.20 0.13
CA ARG A 58 -11.26 0.46 -1.17
C ARG A 58 -12.61 0.97 -1.69
N LYS A 59 -13.67 0.16 -1.55
CA LYS A 59 -15.03 0.56 -1.97
C LYS A 59 -15.55 1.73 -1.14
N LEU A 60 -15.33 1.71 0.18
CA LEU A 60 -15.71 2.80 1.08
C LEU A 60 -14.97 4.10 0.73
N LEU A 61 -13.66 4.04 0.53
CA LEU A 61 -12.87 5.21 0.12
C LEU A 61 -13.32 5.77 -1.23
N LEU A 62 -13.61 4.90 -2.21
CA LEU A 62 -14.11 5.34 -3.51
C LEU A 62 -15.49 6.00 -3.40
N LYS A 63 -16.36 5.47 -2.53
CA LYS A 63 -17.67 6.06 -2.26
C LYS A 63 -17.54 7.43 -1.60
N GLN A 64 -16.72 7.54 -0.55
CA GLN A 64 -16.43 8.80 0.13
C GLN A 64 -15.83 9.84 -0.83
N ALA A 65 -14.88 9.43 -1.69
CA ALA A 65 -14.29 10.32 -2.68
C ALA A 65 -15.31 10.78 -3.76
N ARG A 66 -16.32 9.95 -4.07
CA ARG A 66 -17.40 10.33 -4.99
C ARG A 66 -18.38 11.30 -4.33
N GLU A 67 -18.74 11.03 -3.09
CA GLU A 67 -19.61 11.88 -2.27
C GLU A 67 -18.96 13.25 -2.03
N SER A 68 -17.68 13.30 -1.66
CA SER A 68 -16.95 14.56 -1.47
C SER A 68 -16.82 15.37 -2.77
N LYS A 69 -16.57 14.71 -3.90
CA LYS A 69 -16.56 15.38 -5.21
C LYS A 69 -17.94 15.91 -5.58
N ALA A 70 -19.02 15.21 -5.24
CA ALA A 70 -20.37 15.69 -5.49
C ALA A 70 -20.68 16.91 -4.61
N SER A 71 -20.35 16.88 -3.32
CA SER A 71 -20.57 18.01 -2.41
C SER A 71 -19.74 19.24 -2.78
N SER A 72 -18.47 19.06 -3.19
CA SER A 72 -17.64 20.17 -3.65
C SER A 72 -18.14 20.79 -4.96
N LYS A 73 -18.74 19.98 -5.86
CA LYS A 73 -19.37 20.51 -7.08
C LYS A 73 -20.61 21.33 -6.76
N THR A 74 -21.44 20.90 -5.81
CA THR A 74 -22.62 21.67 -5.42
C THR A 74 -22.24 22.99 -4.74
N SER A 75 -21.18 23.01 -3.93
CA SER A 75 -20.70 24.26 -3.31
C SER A 75 -20.01 25.18 -4.32
N ALA A 76 -19.28 24.64 -5.29
CA ALA A 76 -18.64 25.43 -6.35
C ALA A 76 -19.66 26.08 -7.30
N LEU A 77 -20.83 25.48 -7.49
CA LEU A 77 -21.94 26.08 -8.25
C LEU A 77 -22.67 27.21 -7.49
N GLN A 78 -22.44 27.36 -6.18
CA GLN A 78 -22.92 28.51 -5.40
C GLN A 78 -21.95 29.69 -5.42
N LEU A 79 -20.89 29.64 -6.22
CA LEU A 79 -20.10 30.84 -6.47
C LEU A 79 -21.00 31.84 -7.21
N PRO A 80 -21.16 33.07 -6.70
CA PRO A 80 -21.88 34.10 -7.42
C PRO A 80 -21.24 34.29 -8.80
N GLU A 81 -22.07 34.53 -9.81
CA GLU A 81 -21.59 34.82 -11.16
C GLU A 81 -20.59 35.99 -11.08
N ILE A 82 -19.51 35.95 -11.87
CA ILE A 82 -18.44 36.96 -11.83
C ILE A 82 -19.02 38.38 -11.96
N GLU A 83 -20.09 38.53 -12.76
CA GLU A 83 -20.82 39.78 -12.90
C GLU A 83 -21.43 40.29 -11.58
N GLN A 84 -21.84 39.42 -10.66
CA GLN A 84 -22.35 39.83 -9.35
C GLN A 84 -21.25 40.31 -8.40
N LEU A 85 -20.02 39.77 -8.53
CA LEU A 85 -18.86 40.22 -7.75
C LEU A 85 -18.26 41.54 -8.27
N VAL A 86 -18.48 41.86 -9.54
CA VAL A 86 -17.95 43.06 -10.21
C VAL A 86 -18.97 44.20 -10.23
N LYS A 87 -20.26 43.93 -9.95
CA LYS A 87 -21.30 44.97 -9.94
C LYS A 87 -20.99 46.06 -8.91
N PRO A 88 -21.02 47.34 -9.31
CA PRO A 88 -20.82 48.44 -8.38
C PRO A 88 -22.01 48.52 -7.40
N GLU A 89 -21.73 48.57 -6.11
CA GLU A 89 -22.75 48.79 -5.08
C GLU A 89 -22.93 50.29 -4.84
N VAL A 90 -24.18 50.75 -4.90
CA VAL A 90 -24.56 52.15 -4.73
C VAL A 90 -25.34 52.29 -3.43
N PHE A 91 -24.82 53.10 -2.51
CA PHE A 91 -25.47 53.44 -1.26
C PHE A 91 -25.93 54.89 -1.30
N ASP A 92 -27.25 55.11 -1.20
CA ASP A 92 -27.83 56.43 -1.05
C ASP A 92 -27.90 56.80 0.44
N LEU A 93 -27.07 57.76 0.84
CA LEU A 93 -27.12 58.38 2.16
C LEU A 93 -27.95 59.68 2.08
N PRO A 94 -28.44 60.21 3.20
CA PRO A 94 -29.31 61.38 3.22
C PRO A 94 -28.74 62.63 2.54
N GLU A 95 -27.42 62.78 2.48
CA GLU A 95 -26.76 63.95 1.89
C GLU A 95 -25.96 63.65 0.61
N HIS A 96 -25.62 62.39 0.34
CA HIS A 96 -24.76 62.02 -0.78
C HIS A 96 -24.86 60.54 -1.13
N THR A 97 -24.42 60.18 -2.33
CA THR A 97 -24.39 58.80 -2.81
C THR A 97 -22.95 58.30 -2.86
N VAL A 98 -22.70 57.12 -2.30
CA VAL A 98 -21.37 56.45 -2.33
C VAL A 98 -21.46 55.24 -3.23
N THR A 99 -20.61 55.19 -4.26
CA THR A 99 -20.49 54.05 -5.18
C THR A 99 -19.19 53.29 -4.91
N ILE A 100 -19.29 52.02 -4.53
CA ILE A 100 -18.14 51.14 -4.34
C ILE A 100 -17.98 50.32 -5.62
N SER A 101 -16.89 50.58 -6.36
CA SER A 101 -16.57 49.92 -7.62
C SER A 101 -15.09 49.58 -7.71
N ASN A 102 -14.74 48.67 -8.63
CA ASN A 102 -13.34 48.31 -8.86
C ASN A 102 -12.55 49.49 -9.45
N ILE A 103 -11.28 49.62 -9.04
CA ILE A 103 -10.37 50.72 -9.45
C ILE A 103 -10.19 50.78 -10.97
N SER A 104 -10.32 49.65 -11.66
CA SER A 104 -10.20 49.54 -13.12
C SER A 104 -11.36 50.18 -13.89
N GLU A 105 -12.54 50.33 -13.28
CA GLU A 105 -13.73 50.87 -13.94
C GLU A 105 -13.86 52.39 -13.73
N VAL A 106 -13.27 52.90 -12.66
CA VAL A 106 -13.30 54.33 -12.34
C VAL A 106 -12.14 55.02 -13.03
N ASP A 107 -12.46 55.85 -14.02
CA ASP A 107 -11.50 56.72 -14.68
C ASP A 107 -11.12 57.89 -13.77
N PHE A 108 -10.19 57.65 -12.84
CA PHE A 108 -9.60 58.67 -11.96
C PHE A 108 -8.79 59.72 -12.73
N VAL A 109 -8.51 59.49 -14.01
CA VAL A 109 -7.74 60.39 -14.87
C VAL A 109 -8.65 61.42 -15.54
N GLY A 110 -9.97 61.28 -15.41
CA GLY A 110 -10.95 62.22 -15.95
C GLY A 110 -11.09 62.07 -17.47
N LYS A 111 -12.33 61.94 -17.92
CA LYS A 111 -12.71 61.83 -19.35
C LYS A 111 -12.22 62.99 -20.25
N SER A 112 -11.63 64.04 -19.68
CA SER A 112 -11.08 65.19 -20.39
C SER A 112 -9.68 64.95 -20.99
N GLY A 113 -9.08 63.78 -20.80
CA GLY A 113 -7.79 63.45 -21.41
C GLY A 113 -6.63 64.31 -20.90
N LEU A 114 -6.82 65.04 -19.79
CA LEU A 114 -5.80 65.88 -19.20
C LEU A 114 -4.89 65.03 -18.30
N ARG A 115 -4.02 64.25 -18.96
CA ARG A 115 -2.96 63.50 -18.28
C ARG A 115 -1.88 64.48 -17.83
N LEU A 116 -1.53 64.48 -16.55
CA LEU A 116 -0.20 64.88 -16.13
C LEU A 116 0.76 63.89 -16.80
N GLY A 117 1.59 64.36 -17.73
CA GLY A 117 2.48 63.52 -18.54
C GLY A 117 3.35 62.59 -17.68
N GLN A 118 3.84 61.50 -18.28
CA GLN A 118 4.75 60.58 -17.60
C GLN A 118 5.99 61.35 -17.11
N ASN A 119 6.22 61.35 -15.80
CA ASN A 119 7.42 61.94 -15.22
C ASN A 119 8.61 61.01 -15.56
N THR A 120 9.33 61.35 -16.62
CA THR A 120 10.63 60.73 -16.91
C THR A 120 11.65 61.33 -15.96
N GLY A 121 11.78 60.76 -14.76
CA GLY A 121 12.93 61.02 -13.91
C GLY A 121 14.22 60.68 -14.68
N PHE A 122 15.14 61.63 -14.75
CA PHE A 122 16.50 61.36 -15.26
C PHE A 122 17.19 60.41 -14.28
N GLY A 123 17.22 59.11 -14.56
CA GLY A 123 18.01 58.19 -13.74
C GLY A 123 17.73 56.71 -13.95
N ASN A 124 18.71 56.02 -14.52
CA ASN A 124 18.94 54.58 -14.50
C ASN A 124 17.97 53.66 -15.28
N LYS A 125 18.28 53.52 -16.57
CA LYS A 125 18.42 52.17 -17.14
C LYS A 125 19.63 51.51 -16.50
N GLY A 126 19.37 50.66 -15.51
CA GLY A 126 20.34 49.74 -14.93
C GLY A 126 19.65 48.42 -14.69
N ASP A 127 19.96 47.43 -15.53
CA ASP A 127 19.81 46.02 -15.18
C ASP A 127 20.43 45.81 -13.79
N ASN A 128 19.68 45.24 -12.83
CA ASN A 128 20.04 43.96 -12.24
C ASN A 128 19.01 43.49 -11.18
N GLU A 129 18.90 42.17 -11.12
CA GLU A 129 18.62 41.36 -9.94
C GLU A 129 17.20 41.33 -9.34
N SER A 130 16.51 40.25 -9.76
CA SER A 130 15.58 39.42 -8.99
C SER A 130 15.80 39.50 -7.48
N SER A 131 14.91 40.24 -6.82
CA SER A 131 14.74 40.26 -5.36
C SER A 131 14.00 39.00 -4.94
N GLU A 132 14.72 38.01 -4.42
CA GLU A 132 14.16 36.91 -3.63
C GLU A 132 13.72 37.47 -2.27
N GLU A 133 12.43 37.38 -1.95
CA GLU A 133 11.91 37.69 -0.62
C GLU A 133 12.05 36.44 0.27
N GLU A 134 12.84 36.59 1.33
CA GLU A 134 12.88 35.69 2.48
C GLU A 134 11.70 35.96 3.43
N GLU A 135 11.14 34.87 3.98
CA GLU A 135 10.52 34.63 5.31
C GLU A 135 9.36 33.63 5.12
N GLU A 136 9.32 32.45 5.76
CA GLU A 136 9.32 32.22 7.20
C GLU A 136 10.04 30.89 7.55
N LYS A 137 10.82 30.88 8.64
CA LYS A 137 11.41 29.67 9.24
C LYS A 137 10.64 29.24 10.47
N GLU A 138 9.93 28.11 10.38
CA GLU A 138 9.65 27.25 11.53
C GLU A 138 10.76 26.19 11.71
N PRO A 139 11.11 25.80 12.95
CA PRO A 139 12.21 24.88 13.21
C PRO A 139 11.77 23.42 13.08
N GLU A 140 11.78 22.89 11.85
CA GLU A 140 11.69 21.44 11.64
C GLU A 140 13.07 20.77 11.72
N GLN A 141 13.13 19.73 12.55
CA GLN A 141 14.32 18.94 12.83
C GLN A 141 14.98 18.36 11.56
N PRO A 142 16.32 18.17 11.54
CA PRO A 142 17.03 17.72 10.35
C PRO A 142 16.82 16.21 10.11
N LEU A 143 15.68 15.83 9.54
CA LEU A 143 15.53 14.54 8.88
C LEU A 143 16.32 14.60 7.58
N GLY A 144 17.49 13.95 7.58
CA GLY A 144 18.42 13.91 6.44
C GLY A 144 17.71 13.65 5.12
N LYS A 145 17.57 14.71 4.33
CA LYS A 145 16.85 14.75 3.05
C LYS A 145 17.65 14.05 1.97
N LYS A 146 17.73 12.71 2.00
CA LYS A 146 17.95 11.98 0.75
C LYS A 146 16.70 12.19 -0.08
N SER A 147 16.87 12.74 -1.29
CA SER A 147 15.75 13.03 -2.18
C SER A 147 14.81 11.82 -2.28
N LEU A 148 13.50 12.08 -2.37
CA LEU A 148 12.47 11.05 -2.48
C LEU A 148 12.80 10.04 -3.59
N GLN A 149 13.44 10.52 -4.66
CA GLN A 149 13.99 9.74 -5.76
C GLN A 149 15.07 8.73 -5.31
N HIS A 150 15.98 9.12 -4.43
CA HIS A 150 17.00 8.24 -3.86
C HIS A 150 16.39 7.17 -2.94
N GLN A 151 15.34 7.51 -2.18
CA GLN A 151 14.63 6.52 -1.35
C GLN A 151 13.89 5.49 -2.20
N LEU A 152 13.23 5.94 -3.27
CA LEU A 152 12.55 5.07 -4.23
C LEU A 152 13.54 4.17 -4.99
N ALA A 153 14.67 4.71 -5.41
CA ALA A 153 15.74 3.93 -6.04
C ALA A 153 16.31 2.87 -5.10
N HIS A 154 16.54 3.21 -3.83
CA HIS A 154 16.99 2.25 -2.82
C HIS A 154 15.98 1.12 -2.60
N CYS A 155 14.69 1.44 -2.48
CA CYS A 155 13.63 0.44 -2.33
C CYS A 155 13.52 -0.48 -3.56
N SER A 156 13.61 0.09 -4.76
CA SER A 156 13.60 -0.67 -6.03
C SER A 156 14.78 -1.64 -6.13
N ASN A 157 15.98 -1.18 -5.79
CA ASN A 157 17.20 -1.98 -5.78
C ASN A 157 17.14 -3.08 -4.70
N GLN A 158 16.56 -2.79 -3.54
CA GLN A 158 16.38 -3.78 -2.48
C GLN A 158 15.42 -4.89 -2.92
N LEU A 159 14.28 -4.53 -3.55
CA LEU A 159 13.32 -5.50 -4.10
C LEU A 159 13.91 -6.34 -5.25
N SER A 160 14.68 -5.72 -6.14
CA SER A 160 15.33 -6.43 -7.25
C SER A 160 16.37 -7.44 -6.74
N SER A 161 17.17 -7.06 -5.74
CA SER A 161 18.15 -7.94 -5.10
C SER A 161 17.49 -9.13 -4.39
N GLN A 162 16.35 -8.91 -3.74
CA GLN A 162 15.59 -9.96 -3.03
C GLN A 162 15.00 -10.97 -4.03
N LYS A 163 14.47 -10.50 -5.17
CA LYS A 163 14.01 -11.37 -6.27
C LYS A 163 15.14 -12.24 -6.82
N GLN A 164 16.34 -11.69 -7.00
CA GLN A 164 17.51 -12.45 -7.45
C GLN A 164 17.95 -13.51 -6.43
N LYS A 165 17.95 -13.18 -5.12
CA LYS A 165 18.24 -14.14 -4.04
C LYS A 165 17.25 -15.32 -4.04
N VAL A 166 15.94 -15.04 -4.19
CA VAL A 166 14.90 -16.07 -4.27
C VAL A 166 15.08 -16.97 -5.50
N LYS A 167 15.41 -16.40 -6.68
CA LYS A 167 15.71 -17.17 -7.89
C LYS A 167 16.92 -18.09 -7.70
N LYS A 168 18.02 -17.60 -7.11
CA LYS A 168 19.21 -18.41 -6.79
C LYS A 168 18.89 -19.56 -5.83
N MET A 169 18.11 -19.29 -4.78
CA MET A 169 17.66 -20.31 -3.81
C MET A 169 16.81 -21.39 -4.49
N LYS A 170 15.84 -21.01 -5.33
CA LYS A 170 15.02 -21.97 -6.11
C LYS A 170 15.88 -22.84 -7.04
N LYS A 171 16.86 -22.24 -7.74
CA LYS A 171 17.79 -22.99 -8.61
C LYS A 171 18.62 -24.01 -7.81
N LYS A 172 19.14 -23.61 -6.65
CA LYS A 172 19.89 -24.51 -5.74
C LYS A 172 19.01 -25.65 -5.21
N GLN A 173 17.75 -25.37 -4.88
CA GLN A 173 16.79 -26.37 -4.42
C GLN A 173 16.45 -27.39 -5.51
N MET A 174 16.20 -26.94 -6.75
CA MET A 174 15.98 -27.83 -7.89
C MET A 174 17.19 -28.72 -8.18
N LEU A 175 18.40 -28.16 -8.13
CA LEU A 175 19.63 -28.93 -8.34
C LEU A 175 19.80 -30.02 -7.27
N ARG A 176 19.53 -29.68 -5.99
CA ARG A 176 19.52 -30.65 -4.89
C ARG A 176 18.48 -31.77 -5.10
N GLN A 177 17.27 -31.43 -5.55
CA GLN A 177 16.24 -32.43 -5.84
C GLN A 177 16.66 -33.38 -6.98
N LYS A 178 17.25 -32.86 -8.07
CA LYS A 178 17.78 -33.67 -9.18
C LYS A 178 18.91 -34.62 -8.75
N LEU A 179 19.80 -34.17 -7.86
CA LEU A 179 20.87 -35.03 -7.33
C LEU A 179 20.32 -36.14 -6.43
N GLN A 180 19.30 -35.84 -5.61
CA GLN A 180 18.64 -36.84 -4.76
C GLN A 180 17.87 -37.88 -5.58
N SER A 181 17.19 -37.49 -6.66
CA SER A 181 16.48 -38.44 -7.54
C SER A 181 17.45 -39.37 -8.28
N LYS A 182 18.58 -38.85 -8.80
CA LYS A 182 19.64 -39.68 -9.39
C LYS A 182 20.25 -40.69 -8.39
N LYS A 183 20.45 -40.29 -7.14
CA LYS A 183 20.99 -41.19 -6.08
C LYS A 183 20.00 -42.31 -5.71
N LYS A 184 18.68 -42.03 -5.74
CA LYS A 184 17.64 -43.05 -5.54
C LYS A 184 17.53 -44.02 -6.73
N GLY A 185 17.69 -43.55 -7.97
CA GLY A 185 17.71 -44.39 -9.16
C GLY A 185 18.89 -45.38 -9.19
N ARG A 186 20.09 -44.93 -8.83
CA ARG A 186 21.30 -45.80 -8.78
C ARG A 186 21.22 -46.89 -7.70
N LYS A 187 20.49 -46.69 -6.60
CA LYS A 187 20.28 -47.71 -5.57
C LYS A 187 19.30 -48.82 -6.00
N LYS A 188 18.36 -48.53 -6.91
CA LYS A 188 17.42 -49.53 -7.44
C LYS A 188 18.02 -50.43 -8.54
N GLY A 189 19.09 -50.00 -9.21
CA GLY A 189 19.75 -50.77 -10.27
C GLY A 189 20.78 -51.82 -9.80
N LYS A 190 21.23 -51.77 -8.54
CA LYS A 190 22.24 -52.71 -8.00
C LYS A 190 21.66 -53.98 -7.36
N GLY A 191 20.34 -54.17 -7.41
CA GLY A 191 19.64 -55.31 -6.76
C GLY A 191 19.09 -56.38 -7.71
N LYS A 192 19.36 -56.31 -9.02
CA LYS A 192 18.91 -57.32 -10.00
C LYS A 192 20.10 -57.92 -10.76
N LYS A 193 20.86 -58.76 -10.07
CA LYS A 193 21.64 -59.85 -10.68
C LYS A 193 21.55 -61.04 -9.72
N LYS A 194 20.58 -61.90 -9.96
CA LYS A 194 20.53 -63.31 -9.59
C LYS A 194 19.81 -64.00 -10.73
#